data_AF-A0A920A2Q5-F1
#
_entry.id   AF-A0A920A2Q5-F1
#
_cell.length_a   1.000
_cell.length_b   1.000
_cell.length_c   1.000
_cell.angle_alpha   90.00
_cell.angle_beta   90.00
_cell.angle_gamma   90.00
#
_symmetry.space_group_name_H-M   'P 1'
#
loop_
_entity.id
_entity.type
_entity.pdbx_description
1 polymer ?
#
loop_
_entity_poly.entity_id
_entity_poly.type
_entity_poly.pdbx_seq_one_letter_code
_entity_poly.pdbx_strand_id
1 'polypeptide(L)'
;MFNEPVILYGSSISYFTGKMENYFKVRSIPYKRTVDAYPAFERKMKKMVGVHQMPAVVLPDGRWMTDTTKMIQWFESKFNNSSILPKDPVQNSFVT
;
A
#
# COMPACT_ATOMS: atom_id res chain seq x y z
N MET A 1 7.65 7.50 13.52
CA MET A 1 6.45 7.17 12.72
C MET A 1 6.83 7.41 11.26
N PHE A 2 6.01 7.08 10.25
CA PHE A 2 6.38 7.34 8.86
C PHE A 2 6.43 8.86 8.61
N ASN A 3 7.63 9.45 8.59
CA ASN A 3 7.83 10.90 8.46
C ASN A 3 8.07 11.35 7.02
N GLU A 4 8.55 10.44 6.17
CA GLU A 4 8.79 10.70 4.75
C GLU A 4 7.65 10.11 3.91
N PRO A 5 7.22 10.81 2.84
CA PRO A 5 6.09 10.39 2.04
C PRO A 5 6.40 9.11 1.24
N VAL A 6 5.49 8.13 1.29
CA VAL A 6 5.52 6.99 0.37
C VAL A 6 4.94 7.37 -1.00
N ILE A 7 5.35 6.69 -2.07
CA ILE A 7 4.75 6.88 -3.39
C ILE A 7 3.69 5.80 -3.60
N LEU A 8 2.46 6.20 -3.89
CA LEU A 8 1.35 5.31 -4.22
C LEU A 8 1.09 5.35 -5.74
N TYR A 9 1.44 4.28 -6.44
CA TYR A 9 1.08 4.06 -7.83
C TYR A 9 -0.35 3.49 -7.90
N GLY A 10 -1.31 4.31 -8.34
CA GLY A 10 -2.72 3.97 -8.21
C GLY A 10 -3.65 4.81 -9.07
N SER A 11 -4.57 4.15 -9.79
CA SER A 11 -5.61 4.81 -10.59
C SER A 11 -6.80 5.21 -9.72
N SER A 12 -7.42 6.36 -10.02
CA SER A 12 -8.57 6.88 -9.27
C SER A 12 -9.83 6.02 -9.39
N ILE A 13 -9.95 5.19 -10.44
CA ILE A 13 -11.11 4.28 -10.62
C ILE A 13 -10.92 2.93 -9.93
N SER A 14 -9.75 2.67 -9.35
CA SER A 14 -9.44 1.39 -8.70
C SER A 14 -9.92 1.37 -7.25
N TYR A 15 -10.80 0.44 -6.92
CA TYR A 15 -11.24 0.19 -5.54
C TYR A 15 -10.05 -0.04 -4.59
N PHE A 16 -9.09 -0.88 -4.99
CA PHE A 16 -7.92 -1.18 -4.16
C PHE A 16 -7.00 0.02 -3.97
N THR A 17 -6.90 0.90 -4.97
CA THR A 17 -6.17 2.18 -4.79
C THR A 17 -6.87 3.04 -3.74
N GLY A 18 -8.20 3.20 -3.84
CA GLY A 18 -8.99 3.92 -2.84
C GLY A 18 -8.86 3.33 -1.43
N LYS A 19 -8.88 2.00 -1.30
CA LYS A 19 -8.64 1.28 -0.03
C LYS A 19 -7.30 1.69 0.59
N MET A 20 -6.24 1.72 -0.21
CA MET A 20 -4.90 2.07 0.26
C MET A 20 -4.78 3.55 0.64
N GLU A 21 -5.35 4.46 -0.16
CA GLU A 21 -5.37 5.90 0.17
C GLU A 21 -6.13 6.17 1.48
N ASN A 22 -7.29 5.53 1.66
CA ASN A 22 -8.05 5.67 2.89
C ASN A 22 -7.25 5.17 4.10
N TYR A 23 -6.57 4.03 3.97
CA TYR A 23 -5.69 3.51 5.01
C TYR A 23 -4.59 4.51 5.39
N PHE A 24 -3.88 5.08 4.41
CA PHE A 24 -2.85 6.08 4.66
C PHE A 24 -3.39 7.31 5.38
N LYS A 25 -4.57 7.80 4.99
CA LYS A 25 -5.24 8.93 5.66
C LYS A 25 -5.58 8.59 7.12
N VAL A 26 -6.21 7.45 7.37
CA VAL A 26 -6.58 7.01 8.73
C VAL A 26 -5.35 6.85 9.62
N ARG A 27 -4.24 6.33 9.10
CA ARG A 27 -2.99 6.15 9.84
C ARG A 27 -2.07 7.37 9.84
N SER A 28 -2.50 8.47 9.21
CA SER A 28 -1.68 9.68 9.04
C SER A 28 -0.30 9.39 8.43
N ILE A 29 -0.24 8.45 7.48
CA ILE A 29 0.97 8.15 6.72
C ILE A 29 1.05 9.14 5.56
N PRO A 30 2.12 9.97 5.46
CA PRO A 30 2.28 10.87 4.35
C PRO A 30 2.46 10.07 3.05
N TYR A 31 1.77 10.47 1.99
CA TYR A 31 1.88 9.80 0.70
C TYR A 31 1.69 10.76 -0.48
N LYS A 32 2.26 10.39 -1.62
CA LYS A 32 2.02 11.04 -2.93
C LYS A 32 1.44 10.01 -3.89
N ARG A 33 0.22 10.26 -4.39
CA ARG A 33 -0.38 9.43 -5.45
C ARG A 33 0.18 9.83 -6.81
N THR A 34 0.50 8.83 -7.62
CA THR A 34 0.92 9.01 -9.00
C THR A 34 0.38 7.89 -9.89
N VAL A 35 0.35 8.14 -11.19
CA VAL A 35 0.03 7.17 -12.24
C VAL A 35 1.06 7.36 -13.34
N ASP A 36 1.85 6.32 -13.63
CA ASP A 36 2.78 6.35 -14.76
C ASP A 36 2.06 5.90 -16.04
N ALA A 37 2.51 6.38 -17.20
CA ALA A 37 1.92 6.02 -18.49
C ALA A 37 2.14 4.53 -18.83
N TYR A 38 1.11 3.92 -19.43
CA TYR A 38 1.22 2.63 -20.08
C TYR A 38 1.98 2.76 -21.41
N PRO A 39 2.83 1.79 -21.83
CA PRO A 39 3.19 0.51 -21.18
C PRO A 39 4.41 0.59 -20.25
N ALA A 40 5.03 1.77 -20.07
CA ALA A 40 6.24 1.92 -19.26
C ALA A 40 6.01 1.49 -17.80
N PHE A 41 4.84 1.85 -17.25
CA PHE A 41 4.45 1.44 -15.90
C PHE A 41 4.34 -0.09 -15.75
N GLU A 42 3.74 -0.77 -16.72
CA GLU A 42 3.60 -2.24 -16.71
C GLU A 42 4.98 -2.92 -16.63
N ARG A 43 5.92 -2.49 -17.48
CA ARG A 43 7.29 -3.03 -17.48
C ARG A 43 7.99 -2.78 -16.14
N LYS A 44 7.83 -1.58 -15.58
CA LYS A 44 8.42 -1.22 -14.28
C LYS A 44 7.85 -2.09 -13.16
N MET A 45 6.54 -2.29 -13.13
CA MET A 45 5.86 -3.15 -12.16
C MET A 45 6.31 -4.60 -12.25
N LYS A 46 6.31 -5.20 -13.44
CA LYS A 46 6.81 -6.56 -13.65
C LYS A 46 8.27 -6.71 -13.21
N LYS A 47 9.11 -5.71 -13.45
CA LYS A 47 10.51 -5.71 -13.01
C LYS A 47 10.65 -5.63 -11.47
N MET A 48 9.86 -4.80 -10.81
CA MET A 48 10.04 -4.52 -9.38
C MET A 48 9.31 -5.50 -8.45
N VAL A 49 8.14 -5.99 -8.86
CA VAL A 49 7.30 -6.86 -8.02
C VAL A 49 6.81 -8.12 -8.73
N GLY A 50 7.31 -8.41 -9.93
CA GLY A 50 7.01 -9.64 -10.69
C GLY A 50 5.64 -9.65 -11.39
N VAL A 51 4.74 -8.74 -11.03
CA VAL A 51 3.37 -8.69 -11.55
C VAL A 51 2.94 -7.26 -11.86
N HIS A 52 2.12 -7.08 -12.89
CA HIS A 52 1.42 -5.81 -13.11
C HIS A 52 0.09 -5.81 -12.37
N GLN A 53 0.08 -5.24 -11.17
CA GLN A 53 -1.10 -5.09 -10.32
C GLN A 53 -1.10 -3.70 -9.67
N MET A 54 -2.26 -3.07 -9.57
CA MET A 54 -2.43 -1.83 -8.83
C MET A 54 -3.28 -2.04 -7.57
N PRO A 55 -3.05 -1.27 -6.50
CA PRO A 55 -1.98 -0.28 -6.36
C PRO A 55 -0.63 -0.92 -6.03
N ALA A 56 0.43 -0.14 -6.20
CA ALA A 56 1.77 -0.44 -5.70
C ALA A 56 2.29 0.73 -4.85
N VAL A 57 3.11 0.42 -3.84
CA VAL A 57 3.69 1.41 -2.94
C VAL A 57 5.21 1.33 -3.02
N VAL A 58 5.86 2.49 -3.06
CA VAL A 58 7.31 2.62 -2.92
C VAL A 58 7.62 3.34 -1.60
N LEU A 59 8.40 2.67 -0.77
CA LEU A 59 8.88 3.22 0.48
C LEU A 59 10.02 4.25 0.23
N PRO A 60 10.33 5.14 1.20
CA PRO A 60 11.42 6.10 1.06
C PRO A 60 12.78 5.45 0.78
N ASP A 61 12.99 4.22 1.26
CA ASP A 61 14.19 3.41 1.03
C ASP A 61 14.22 2.72 -0.35
N GLY A 62 13.23 2.98 -1.21
CA GLY A 62 13.17 2.45 -2.56
C GLY A 62 12.58 1.04 -2.69
N ARG A 63 12.19 0.39 -1.59
CA ARG A 63 11.50 -0.92 -1.66
C ARG A 63 10.09 -0.79 -2.21
N TRP A 64 9.68 -1.79 -2.99
CA TRP A 64 8.38 -1.85 -3.64
C TRP A 64 7.48 -2.88 -2.97
N MET A 65 6.19 -2.59 -2.93
CA MET A 65 5.16 -3.47 -2.42
C MET A 65 3.92 -3.43 -3.32
N THR A 66 3.20 -4.54 -3.37
CA THR A 66 1.90 -4.69 -4.04
C THR A 66 1.01 -5.60 -3.17
N ASP A 67 -0.26 -5.77 -3.55
CA ASP A 67 -1.32 -6.42 -2.75
C ASP A 67 -1.69 -5.59 -1.51
N THR A 68 -2.87 -4.95 -1.53
CA THR A 68 -3.30 -4.07 -0.43
C THR A 68 -3.43 -4.76 0.91
N THR A 69 -3.79 -6.04 0.94
CA THR A 69 -3.86 -6.79 2.20
C THR A 69 -2.46 -6.91 2.79
N LYS A 70 -1.50 -7.40 2.01
CA LYS A 70 -0.12 -7.60 2.47
C LYS A 70 0.57 -6.29 2.82
N MET A 71 0.29 -5.23 2.07
CA MET A 71 0.78 -3.89 2.37
C MET A 71 0.26 -3.39 3.72
N ILE A 72 -1.06 -3.43 3.95
CA ILE A 72 -1.66 -2.98 5.22
C ILE A 72 -1.09 -3.78 6.39
N GLN A 73 -1.02 -5.11 6.29
CA GLN A 73 -0.42 -5.94 7.35
C GLN A 73 1.02 -5.53 7.67
N TRP A 74 1.83 -5.25 6.64
CA TRP A 74 3.20 -4.82 6.83
C TRP A 74 3.28 -3.46 7.52
N PHE A 75 2.49 -2.46 7.09
CA PHE A 75 2.45 -1.15 7.76
C PHE A 75 1.99 -1.28 9.21
N GLU A 76 0.95 -2.08 9.46
CA GLU A 76 0.42 -2.34 10.81
C GLU A 76 1.46 -3.00 11.72
N SER A 77 2.28 -3.91 11.18
CA SER A 77 3.41 -4.51 11.92
C SER A 77 4.47 -3.51 12.39
N LYS A 78 4.48 -2.27 11.87
CA LYS A 78 5.41 -1.20 12.28
C LYS A 78 4.84 -0.30 13.37
N PHE A 79 3.58 -0.48 13.76
CA PHE A 79 2.95 0.27 14.85
C PHE A 79 2.86 -0.59 16.12
N ASN A 80 3.45 -0.11 17.22
CA ASN A 80 3.57 -0.93 18.43
C ASN A 80 2.27 -1.04 19.24
N ASN A 81 1.43 0.01 19.32
CA ASN A 81 0.32 0.07 20.28
C ASN A 81 -1.02 0.60 19.71
N SER A 82 -1.14 0.74 18.38
CA SER A 82 -2.32 1.39 17.78
C SER A 82 -2.80 0.72 16.49
N SER A 83 -2.57 -0.59 16.34
CA SER A 83 -3.05 -1.32 15.16
C SER A 83 -4.56 -1.18 15.00
N ILE A 84 -5.00 -0.90 13.77
CA ILE A 84 -6.43 -0.88 13.39
C ILE A 84 -6.95 -2.28 13.10
N LEU A 85 -6.07 -3.27 12.92
CA LEU A 85 -6.47 -4.66 12.74
C LEU A 85 -6.99 -5.25 14.07
N PRO A 86 -8.04 -6.09 14.03
CA PRO A 86 -8.52 -6.80 15.21
C PRO A 86 -7.39 -7.62 15.86
N LYS A 87 -7.35 -7.61 17.20
CA LYS A 87 -6.40 -8.43 17.96
C LYS A 87 -6.79 -9.91 17.96
N ASP A 88 -8.09 -10.18 17.86
CA ASP A 88 -8.60 -11.54 17.79
C ASP A 88 -8.21 -12.19 16.44
N PRO A 89 -7.53 -13.35 16.44
CA PRO A 89 -7.07 -13.98 15.21
C PRO A 89 -8.19 -14.37 14.25
N VAL A 90 -9.37 -14.76 14.77
CA VAL A 90 -10.52 -15.16 13.96
C VAL A 90 -11.09 -13.93 13.27
N GLN A 91 -11.29 -12.83 14.00
CA GLN A 91 -11.74 -11.56 13.41
C GLN A 91 -10.75 -11.02 12.38
N ASN A 92 -9.45 -11.12 12.66
CA ASN A 92 -8.42 -10.64 11.75
C ASN A 92 -8.43 -11.40 10.41
N SER A 93 -8.73 -12.71 10.41
CA SER A 93 -8.77 -13.51 9.17
C SER A 93 -9.82 -13.06 8.15
N PHE A 94 -10.87 -12.35 8.57
CA PHE A 94 -11.90 -11.82 7.67
C PHE A 94 -11.54 -10.47 7.05
N VAL A 95 -10.51 -9.79 7.58
CA VAL A 95 -10.02 -8.50 7.07
C VAL A 95 -8.88 -8.71 6.05
N THR A 96 -8.28 -9.91 6.06
CA THR A 96 -7.12 -10.29 5.26
C THR A 96 -7.49 -11.00 3.97
#